data_AF-A0AAU3IAR9-F1
#
_entry.id   AF-A0AAU3IAR9-F1
#
_cell.length_a   1.000
_cell.length_b   1.000
_cell.length_c   1.000
_cell.angle_alpha   90.00
_cell.angle_beta   90.00
_cell.angle_gamma   90.00
#
_symmetry.space_group_name_H-M   'P 1'
#
loop_
_entity.id
_entity.type
_entity.pdbx_description
1 polymer ?
#
loop_
_entity_poly.entity_id
_entity_poly.type
_entity_poly.pdbx_seq_one_letter_code
_entity_poly.pdbx_strand_id
1 'polypeptide(L)'
;MRVFVTGASGWIGSALVPELIGAGHQVVGLARSDASAAALKKAGANTVSGTLDDLDVLREAAEASDGVIHLAFKHDLAFSGGFQDAADADRRTVELFGESLAGSGRPLLIASGLIGVASGRPSTEADGRTPDDQSAHLPGGPRTRMGTAHVALALADRNIRSSVVRLPPTVHGEGDNGFMAALIGIARDKGVAGYIGDGTQRWPATHRGDAARLFRLALEGAPAGSVLHASAEDGVPIRSVAEVIGRHLDVPTRSVPAEEAAEHFTWLSGFLGLDSPASSERTRDLLDWHPTEPGLIEDLDKGHYFRADGQ
;
A
#
# COMPACT_ATOMS: atom_id res chain seq x y z
N MET A 1 -19.48 10.83 7.82
CA MET A 1 -18.37 11.28 8.70
C MET A 1 -17.50 12.27 7.96
N ARG A 2 -16.86 13.20 8.68
CA ARG A 2 -15.76 14.02 8.17
C ARG A 2 -14.43 13.25 8.35
N VAL A 3 -13.73 12.97 7.26
CA VAL A 3 -12.55 12.10 7.23
C VAL A 3 -11.34 12.89 6.77
N PHE A 4 -10.31 12.96 7.60
CA PHE A 4 -9.01 13.52 7.21
C PHE A 4 -8.14 12.45 6.57
N VAL A 5 -7.60 12.72 5.38
CA VAL A 5 -6.80 11.78 4.61
C VAL A 5 -5.45 12.39 4.26
N THR A 6 -4.35 11.79 4.74
CA THR A 6 -3.01 12.10 4.21
C THR A 6 -2.76 11.23 2.98
N GLY A 7 -2.00 11.75 2.01
CA GLY A 7 -1.74 11.01 0.77
C GLY A 7 -2.99 10.88 -0.12
N ALA A 8 -3.98 11.73 0.10
CA ALA A 8 -5.29 11.71 -0.56
C ALA A 8 -5.21 11.87 -2.09
N SER A 9 -4.22 12.60 -2.60
CA SER A 9 -3.98 12.73 -4.05
C SER A 9 -2.99 11.69 -4.60
N GLY A 10 -2.51 10.77 -3.77
CA GLY A 10 -1.56 9.72 -4.15
C GLY A 10 -2.25 8.51 -4.78
N TRP A 11 -1.48 7.46 -5.05
CA TRP A 11 -1.96 6.28 -5.77
C TRP A 11 -3.24 5.67 -5.16
N ILE A 12 -3.16 5.19 -3.91
CA ILE A 12 -4.31 4.64 -3.17
C ILE A 12 -5.34 5.73 -2.85
N GLY A 13 -4.87 6.91 -2.44
CA GLY A 13 -5.74 8.03 -2.06
C GLY A 13 -6.68 8.45 -3.20
N SER A 14 -6.19 8.47 -4.44
CA SER A 14 -6.98 8.89 -5.60
C SER A 14 -8.14 7.94 -5.93
N ALA A 15 -8.07 6.68 -5.49
CA ALA A 15 -9.18 5.73 -5.54
C ALA A 15 -10.07 5.82 -4.29
N LEU A 16 -9.46 6.05 -3.12
CA LEU A 16 -10.16 6.13 -1.84
C LEU A 16 -11.04 7.39 -1.71
N VAL A 17 -10.59 8.54 -2.19
CA VAL A 17 -11.34 9.80 -2.04
C VAL A 17 -12.72 9.72 -2.70
N PRO A 18 -12.85 9.29 -3.97
CA PRO A 18 -14.16 9.07 -4.59
C PRO A 18 -15.00 8.00 -3.88
N GLU A 19 -14.38 6.91 -3.42
CA GLU A 19 -15.06 5.83 -2.68
C GLU A 19 -15.70 6.36 -1.37
N LEU A 20 -14.95 7.13 -0.59
CA LEU A 20 -15.46 7.75 0.65
C LEU A 20 -16.59 8.74 0.36
N ILE A 21 -16.44 9.59 -0.66
CA ILE A 21 -17.46 10.57 -1.04
C ILE A 21 -18.72 9.86 -1.55
N GLY A 22 -18.58 8.83 -2.36
CA GLY A 22 -19.68 8.01 -2.87
C GLY A 22 -20.49 7.34 -1.76
N ALA A 23 -19.83 6.98 -0.66
CA ALA A 23 -20.47 6.46 0.55
C ALA A 23 -21.02 7.55 1.50
N GLY A 24 -20.98 8.82 1.11
CA GLY A 24 -21.55 9.93 1.89
C GLY A 24 -20.63 10.51 2.96
N HIS A 25 -19.33 10.20 2.93
CA HIS A 25 -18.35 10.87 3.79
C HIS A 25 -17.93 12.22 3.22
N GLN A 26 -17.62 13.16 4.10
CA GLN A 26 -16.95 14.41 3.73
C GLN A 26 -15.45 14.21 3.86
N VAL A 27 -14.70 14.38 2.77
CA VAL A 27 -13.25 14.19 2.78
C VAL A 27 -12.52 15.52 2.91
N VAL A 28 -11.51 15.55 3.77
CA VAL A 28 -10.50 16.61 3.86
C VAL A 28 -9.15 15.98 3.51
N GLY A 29 -8.59 16.31 2.35
CA GLY A 29 -7.30 15.80 1.93
C GLY A 29 -6.15 16.76 2.26
N LEU A 30 -5.04 16.23 2.79
CA LEU A 30 -3.79 16.98 2.88
C LEU A 30 -3.20 17.17 1.48
N ALA A 31 -2.96 18.42 1.09
CA ALA A 31 -2.41 18.80 -0.20
C ALA A 31 -1.04 19.47 -0.04
N ARG A 32 0.01 18.81 -0.52
CA ARG A 32 1.40 19.34 -0.49
C ARG A 32 1.73 20.33 -1.61
N SER A 33 0.80 20.53 -2.55
CA SER A 33 0.98 21.40 -3.71
C SER A 33 -0.36 21.85 -4.29
N ASP A 34 -0.34 22.90 -5.11
CA ASP A 34 -1.52 23.38 -5.85
C ASP A 34 -2.11 22.30 -6.77
N ALA A 35 -1.26 21.49 -7.40
CA ALA A 35 -1.69 20.38 -8.23
C ALA A 35 -2.45 19.32 -7.42
N SER A 36 -1.93 18.94 -6.24
CA SER A 36 -2.64 18.05 -5.31
C SER A 36 -3.96 18.65 -4.85
N ALA A 37 -3.98 19.95 -4.52
CA ALA A 37 -5.20 20.62 -4.09
C ALA A 37 -6.26 20.67 -5.21
N ALA A 38 -5.84 20.96 -6.45
CA ALA A 38 -6.72 20.96 -7.61
C ALA A 38 -7.29 19.57 -7.90
N ALA A 39 -6.47 18.52 -7.83
CA ALA A 39 -6.92 17.13 -8.01
C ALA A 39 -7.98 16.73 -6.95
N LEU A 40 -7.74 17.08 -5.69
CA LEU A 40 -8.68 16.80 -4.60
C LEU A 40 -9.99 17.56 -4.74
N LYS A 41 -9.94 18.85 -5.07
CA LYS A 41 -11.14 19.67 -5.34
C LYS A 41 -11.93 19.12 -6.51
N LYS A 42 -11.26 18.70 -7.60
CA LYS A 42 -11.90 18.05 -8.75
C LYS A 42 -12.60 16.74 -8.35
N ALA A 43 -12.05 16.00 -7.40
CA ALA A 43 -12.66 14.79 -6.84
C ALA A 43 -13.80 15.07 -5.84
N GLY A 44 -14.10 16.34 -5.53
CA GLY A 44 -15.15 16.73 -4.59
C GLY A 44 -14.71 16.80 -3.13
N ALA A 45 -13.40 16.68 -2.85
CA ALA A 45 -12.87 16.77 -1.49
C ALA A 45 -12.54 18.22 -1.10
N ASN A 46 -12.66 18.50 0.19
CA ASN A 46 -12.04 19.68 0.80
C ASN A 46 -10.53 19.45 0.91
N THR A 47 -9.77 20.54 0.99
CA THR A 47 -8.31 20.49 1.05
C THR A 47 -7.77 21.27 2.24
N VAL A 48 -6.77 20.72 2.90
CA VAL A 48 -5.90 21.46 3.81
C VAL A 48 -4.50 21.49 3.22
N SER A 49 -3.90 22.68 3.10
CA SER A 49 -2.56 22.84 2.55
C SER A 49 -1.53 22.47 3.61
N GLY A 50 -0.56 21.63 3.24
CA GLY A 50 0.51 21.22 4.14
C GLY A 50 1.20 19.93 3.71
N THR A 51 2.24 19.60 4.43
CA THR A 51 3.08 18.42 4.28
C THR A 51 3.04 17.58 5.56
N LEU A 52 3.75 16.44 5.56
CA LEU A 52 3.90 15.64 6.78
C LEU A 52 4.78 16.32 7.84
N ASP A 53 5.49 17.39 7.49
CA ASP A 53 6.32 18.16 8.44
C ASP A 53 5.53 19.26 9.16
N ASP A 54 4.35 19.62 8.65
CA ASP A 54 3.49 20.67 9.20
C ASP A 54 2.60 20.11 10.33
N LEU A 55 3.24 19.75 11.46
CA LEU A 55 2.59 19.02 12.56
C LEU A 55 1.35 19.71 13.13
N ASP A 56 1.34 21.05 13.23
CA ASP A 56 0.18 21.79 13.72
C ASP A 56 -1.02 21.64 12.77
N VAL A 57 -0.77 21.69 11.45
CA VAL A 57 -1.80 21.47 10.42
C VAL A 57 -2.38 20.06 10.53
N LEU A 58 -1.52 19.06 10.71
CA LEU A 58 -1.96 17.67 10.90
C LEU A 58 -2.81 17.50 12.16
N ARG A 59 -2.40 18.14 13.26
CA ARG A 59 -3.10 18.09 14.55
C ARG A 59 -4.48 18.70 14.45
N GLU A 60 -4.58 19.93 13.94
CA GLU A 60 -5.84 20.64 13.76
C GLU A 60 -6.80 19.87 12.84
N ALA A 61 -6.29 19.33 11.72
CA ALA A 61 -7.10 18.58 10.78
C ALA A 61 -7.62 17.25 11.36
N ALA A 62 -6.80 16.56 12.16
CA ALA A 62 -7.20 15.32 12.84
C ALA A 62 -8.24 15.58 13.93
N GLU A 63 -8.04 16.60 14.78
CA GLU A 63 -8.97 16.97 15.85
C GLU A 63 -10.34 17.41 15.31
N ALA A 64 -10.34 18.11 14.18
CA ALA A 64 -11.54 18.57 13.47
C ALA A 64 -12.24 17.48 12.64
N SER A 65 -11.80 16.22 12.69
CA SER A 65 -12.33 15.12 11.88
C SER A 65 -12.89 13.99 12.75
N ASP A 66 -13.89 13.29 12.22
CA ASP A 66 -14.51 12.12 12.85
C ASP A 66 -13.67 10.84 12.68
N GLY A 67 -12.68 10.85 11.78
CA GLY A 67 -11.77 9.75 11.52
C GLY A 67 -10.58 10.17 10.66
N VAL A 68 -9.49 9.42 10.74
CA VAL A 68 -8.24 9.70 10.02
C VAL A 68 -7.79 8.48 9.23
N ILE A 69 -7.38 8.67 7.97
CA ILE A 69 -6.71 7.66 7.15
C ILE A 69 -5.35 8.19 6.71
N HIS A 70 -4.28 7.54 7.16
CA HIS A 70 -2.91 7.90 6.86
C HIS A 70 -2.34 7.02 5.75
N LEU A 71 -2.25 7.58 4.53
CA LEU A 71 -1.66 6.92 3.35
C LEU A 71 -0.35 7.56 2.89
N ALA A 72 -0.03 8.77 3.38
CA ALA A 72 1.18 9.46 2.99
C ALA A 72 2.42 8.79 3.60
N PHE A 73 3.44 8.60 2.78
CA PHE A 73 4.78 8.20 3.21
C PHE A 73 5.77 8.95 2.32
N LYS A 74 6.91 9.39 2.88
CA LYS A 74 7.93 10.16 2.13
C LYS A 74 8.74 9.25 1.20
N HIS A 75 8.09 8.78 0.13
CA HIS A 75 8.67 7.84 -0.84
C HIS A 75 9.91 8.43 -1.53
N ASP A 76 9.89 9.71 -1.86
CA ASP A 76 11.02 10.46 -2.40
C ASP A 76 12.26 10.34 -1.52
N LEU A 77 12.12 10.57 -0.22
CA LEU A 77 13.21 10.41 0.75
C LEU A 77 13.60 8.93 0.93
N ALA A 78 12.61 8.04 1.02
CA ALA A 78 12.83 6.63 1.27
C ALA A 78 13.61 5.94 0.14
N PHE A 79 13.30 6.27 -1.11
CA PHE A 79 13.94 5.70 -2.30
C PHE A 79 15.18 6.48 -2.76
N SER A 80 15.56 7.56 -2.07
CA SER A 80 16.85 8.26 -2.25
C SER A 80 17.88 7.94 -1.16
N GLY A 81 17.65 6.87 -0.38
CA GLY A 81 18.56 6.41 0.68
C GLY A 81 18.20 6.84 2.10
N GLY A 82 17.15 7.66 2.29
CA GLY A 82 16.67 8.15 3.59
C GLY A 82 15.51 7.33 4.17
N PHE A 83 15.53 6.00 4.01
CA PHE A 83 14.39 5.16 4.43
C PHE A 83 14.08 5.28 5.93
N GLN A 84 15.11 5.32 6.78
CA GLN A 84 14.92 5.48 8.22
C GLN A 84 14.24 6.81 8.56
N ASP A 85 14.72 7.92 7.99
CA ASP A 85 14.14 9.25 8.21
C ASP A 85 12.69 9.33 7.72
N ALA A 86 12.38 8.70 6.58
CA ALA A 86 11.01 8.59 6.07
C ALA A 86 10.09 7.81 7.03
N ALA A 87 10.60 6.72 7.60
CA ALA A 87 9.87 5.93 8.59
C ALA A 87 9.73 6.65 9.94
N ASP A 88 10.72 7.43 10.37
CA ASP A 88 10.64 8.23 11.59
C ASP A 88 9.62 9.37 11.44
N ALA A 89 9.51 9.98 10.25
CA ALA A 89 8.48 10.98 9.95
C ALA A 89 7.07 10.37 9.90
N ASP A 90 6.93 9.19 9.31
CA ASP A 90 5.69 8.39 9.31
C ASP A 90 5.26 8.05 10.75
N ARG A 91 6.20 7.53 11.56
CA ARG A 91 5.96 7.21 12.97
C ARG A 91 5.52 8.43 13.77
N ARG A 92 6.20 9.57 13.61
CA ARG A 92 5.85 10.83 14.27
C ARG A 92 4.44 11.30 13.92
N THR A 93 4.03 11.13 12.67
CA THR A 93 2.68 11.47 12.21
C THR A 93 1.63 10.58 12.89
N VAL A 94 1.88 9.27 12.96
CA VAL A 94 0.98 8.32 13.62
C VAL A 94 0.90 8.58 15.13
N GLU A 95 2.02 8.88 15.80
CA GLU A 95 2.04 9.26 17.21
C GLU A 95 1.21 10.53 17.45
N LEU A 96 1.36 11.55 16.60
CA LEU A 96 0.58 12.79 16.67
C LEU A 96 -0.92 12.53 16.49
N PHE A 97 -1.33 11.73 15.51
CA PHE A 97 -2.75 11.36 15.38
C PHE A 97 -3.24 10.58 16.60
N GLY A 98 -2.40 9.73 17.18
CA GLY A 98 -2.68 9.04 18.44
C GLY A 98 -2.88 10.01 19.61
N GLU A 99 -2.16 11.13 19.67
CA GLU A 99 -2.41 12.19 20.65
C GLU A 99 -3.74 12.91 20.39
N SER A 100 -3.98 13.34 19.15
CA SER A 100 -5.18 14.10 18.76
C SER A 100 -6.48 13.33 18.95
N LEU A 101 -6.45 12.00 18.78
CA LEU A 101 -7.65 11.16 18.83
C LEU A 101 -7.83 10.41 20.15
N ALA A 102 -6.91 10.56 21.12
CA ALA A 102 -6.95 9.82 22.37
C ALA A 102 -8.29 10.00 23.12
N GLY A 103 -8.87 8.89 23.60
CA GLY A 103 -10.13 8.93 24.33
C GLY A 103 -11.38 9.10 23.45
N SER A 104 -11.24 9.40 22.16
CA SER A 104 -12.37 9.80 21.31
C SER A 104 -13.22 8.66 20.75
N GLY A 105 -12.71 7.43 20.71
CA GLY A 105 -13.33 6.30 20.01
C GLY A 105 -13.31 6.41 18.48
N ARG A 106 -12.70 7.45 17.92
CA ARG A 106 -12.65 7.70 16.47
C ARG A 106 -11.70 6.73 15.76
N PRO A 107 -11.97 6.35 14.49
CA PRO A 107 -11.08 5.48 13.71
C PRO A 107 -9.81 6.19 13.25
N LEU A 108 -8.70 5.45 13.31
CA LEU A 108 -7.41 5.81 12.73
C LEU A 108 -6.88 4.64 11.91
N LEU A 109 -6.80 4.79 10.61
CA LEU A 109 -6.28 3.76 9.71
C LEU A 109 -4.91 4.18 9.21
N ILE A 110 -3.96 3.26 9.18
CA ILE A 110 -2.67 3.47 8.52
C ILE A 110 -2.42 2.41 7.44
N ALA A 111 -1.68 2.79 6.40
CA ALA A 111 -1.19 1.84 5.40
C ALA A 111 0.15 1.21 5.83
N SER A 112 0.28 -0.10 5.70
CA SER A 112 1.55 -0.83 5.85
C SER A 112 1.75 -1.83 4.69
N GLY A 113 2.85 -2.58 4.67
CA GLY A 113 3.16 -3.55 3.60
C GLY A 113 3.00 -5.02 4.02
N LEU A 114 2.68 -5.90 3.08
CA LEU A 114 2.59 -7.35 3.29
C LEU A 114 3.91 -8.10 3.06
N ILE A 115 4.84 -7.54 2.28
CA ILE A 115 6.01 -8.28 1.84
C ILE A 115 6.89 -8.71 3.02
N GLY A 116 7.12 -10.01 3.11
CA GLY A 116 7.94 -10.67 4.12
C GLY A 116 7.43 -10.56 5.57
N VAL A 117 6.13 -10.30 5.77
CA VAL A 117 5.48 -10.45 7.09
C VAL A 117 5.68 -11.87 7.65
N ALA A 118 5.61 -12.89 6.80
CA ALA A 118 5.94 -14.27 7.10
C ALA A 118 6.86 -14.86 6.01
N SER A 119 7.55 -15.96 6.32
CA SER A 119 8.38 -16.70 5.36
C SER A 119 8.06 -18.20 5.41
N GLY A 120 8.11 -18.85 4.25
CA GLY A 120 7.87 -20.30 4.11
C GLY A 120 6.39 -20.72 4.22
N ARG A 121 5.47 -19.78 4.44
CA ARG A 121 4.01 -20.00 4.46
C ARG A 121 3.26 -18.72 4.09
N PRO A 122 1.98 -18.81 3.70
CA PRO A 122 1.11 -17.65 3.63
C PRO A 122 1.08 -16.86 4.94
N SER A 123 1.25 -15.55 4.82
CA SER A 123 1.02 -14.62 5.93
C SER A 123 -0.47 -14.45 6.19
N THR A 124 -0.81 -14.19 7.44
CA THR A 124 -2.17 -13.99 7.94
C THR A 124 -2.22 -12.74 8.81
N GLU A 125 -3.43 -12.23 9.10
CA GLU A 125 -3.63 -11.06 9.96
C GLU A 125 -3.24 -11.31 11.43
N ALA A 126 -2.87 -12.55 11.78
CA ALA A 126 -2.29 -12.91 13.07
C ALA A 126 -0.79 -12.59 13.17
N ASP A 127 -0.09 -12.45 12.03
CA ASP A 127 1.36 -12.37 11.98
C ASP A 127 1.87 -10.93 12.20
N GLY A 128 3.01 -10.79 12.88
CA GLY A 128 3.73 -9.51 13.00
C GLY A 128 2.92 -8.41 13.70
N ARG A 129 1.99 -8.77 14.58
CA ARG A 129 1.17 -7.85 15.37
C ARG A 129 1.95 -7.23 16.53
N THR A 130 2.97 -7.94 17.02
CA THR A 130 3.84 -7.47 18.10
C THR A 130 5.33 -7.47 17.67
N PRO A 131 6.20 -6.73 18.37
CA PRO A 131 7.65 -6.79 18.12
C PRO A 131 8.26 -8.18 18.35
N ASP A 132 7.65 -8.98 19.23
CA ASP A 132 8.11 -10.32 19.60
C ASP A 132 7.62 -11.42 18.63
N ASP A 133 6.64 -11.10 17.78
CA ASP A 133 6.24 -12.00 16.72
C ASP A 133 7.44 -12.20 15.78
N GLN A 134 7.85 -13.47 15.60
CA GLN A 134 8.89 -13.87 14.67
C GLN A 134 8.45 -13.59 13.23
N SER A 135 8.43 -12.32 12.85
CA SER A 135 8.48 -11.92 11.45
C SER A 135 9.80 -12.44 10.90
N ALA A 136 9.77 -12.95 9.67
CA ALA A 136 10.98 -13.31 8.95
C ALA A 136 12.00 -12.18 9.07
N HIS A 137 13.30 -12.49 9.09
CA HIS A 137 14.36 -11.50 9.15
C HIS A 137 14.33 -10.58 7.90
N LEU A 138 13.37 -9.66 7.86
CA LEU A 138 13.21 -8.65 6.84
C LEU A 138 14.41 -7.71 6.93
N PRO A 139 15.29 -7.67 5.92
CA PRO A 139 16.31 -6.65 5.85
C PRO A 139 15.67 -5.32 5.42
N GLY A 140 16.17 -4.20 5.98
CA GLY A 140 15.87 -2.86 5.47
C GLY A 140 14.42 -2.40 5.67
N GLY A 141 13.90 -1.69 4.67
CA GLY A 141 12.72 -0.85 4.79
C GLY A 141 11.41 -1.50 5.27
N PRO A 142 11.05 -2.72 4.85
CA PRO A 142 9.85 -3.42 5.33
C PRO A 142 9.82 -3.59 6.86
N ARG A 143 10.97 -3.86 7.50
CA ARG A 143 11.08 -3.96 8.96
C ARG A 143 10.79 -2.63 9.65
N THR A 144 11.32 -1.53 9.12
CA THR A 144 11.14 -0.21 9.74
C THR A 144 9.67 0.22 9.70
N ARG A 145 8.96 -0.06 8.60
CA ARG A 145 7.51 0.21 8.49
C ARG A 145 6.64 -0.63 9.42
N MET A 146 7.09 -1.84 9.79
CA MET A 146 6.40 -2.65 10.79
C MET A 146 6.42 -2.00 12.18
N GLY A 147 7.47 -1.24 12.52
CA GLY A 147 7.52 -0.46 13.76
C GLY A 147 6.39 0.55 13.88
N THR A 148 6.10 1.31 12.80
CA THR A 148 4.94 2.23 12.79
C THR A 148 3.61 1.48 12.93
N ALA A 149 3.49 0.29 12.33
CA ALA A 149 2.30 -0.55 12.49
C ALA A 149 2.09 -0.99 13.94
N HIS A 150 3.13 -1.35 14.67
CA HIS A 150 3.03 -1.67 16.10
C HIS A 150 2.58 -0.47 16.92
N VAL A 151 3.11 0.73 16.64
CA VAL A 151 2.65 1.98 17.29
C VAL A 151 1.16 2.19 17.02
N ALA A 152 0.70 2.08 15.78
CA ALA A 152 -0.70 2.25 15.44
C ALA A 152 -1.62 1.23 16.14
N LEU A 153 -1.21 -0.04 16.21
CA LEU A 153 -2.00 -1.07 16.89
C LEU A 153 -2.11 -0.80 18.40
N ALA A 154 -1.03 -0.35 19.05
CA ALA A 154 -1.04 -0.01 20.47
C ALA A 154 -1.96 1.18 20.82
N LEU A 155 -2.33 2.02 19.84
CA LEU A 155 -3.29 3.12 20.05
C LEU A 155 -4.70 2.62 20.42
N ALA A 156 -5.02 1.35 20.20
CA ALA A 156 -6.27 0.75 20.66
C ALA A 156 -6.47 0.90 22.17
N ASP A 157 -5.39 0.79 22.96
CA ASP A 157 -5.41 0.95 24.43
C ASP A 157 -5.73 2.37 24.88
N ARG A 158 -5.67 3.35 23.95
CA ARG A 158 -6.01 4.75 24.20
C ARG A 158 -7.45 5.10 23.78
N ASN A 159 -8.32 4.11 23.65
CA ASN A 159 -9.69 4.25 23.16
C ASN A 159 -9.74 4.93 21.77
N ILE A 160 -8.86 4.47 20.87
CA ILE A 160 -8.85 4.85 19.44
C ILE A 160 -9.20 3.59 18.66
N ARG A 161 -10.08 3.68 17.66
CA ARG A 161 -10.40 2.55 16.80
C ARG A 161 -9.33 2.40 15.72
N SER A 162 -8.10 2.15 16.15
CA SER A 162 -6.94 2.10 15.26
C SER A 162 -6.91 0.80 14.45
N SER A 163 -6.42 0.86 13.22
CA SER A 163 -6.30 -0.30 12.34
C SER A 163 -5.11 -0.16 11.38
N VAL A 164 -4.47 -1.27 11.07
CA VAL A 164 -3.39 -1.36 10.09
C VAL A 164 -3.91 -2.10 8.87
N VAL A 165 -3.93 -1.43 7.72
CA VAL A 165 -4.25 -2.04 6.43
C VAL A 165 -2.94 -2.34 5.70
N ARG A 166 -2.61 -3.63 5.58
CA ARG A 166 -1.41 -4.10 4.89
C ARG A 166 -1.70 -4.30 3.41
N LEU A 167 -1.01 -3.52 2.59
CA LEU A 167 -1.10 -3.56 1.15
C LEU A 167 -0.09 -4.56 0.55
N PRO A 168 -0.46 -5.27 -0.52
CA PRO A 168 0.44 -6.11 -1.28
C PRO A 168 1.57 -5.27 -1.90
N PRO A 169 2.67 -5.92 -2.34
CA PRO A 169 3.70 -5.25 -3.15
C PRO A 169 3.11 -4.57 -4.38
N THR A 170 2.06 -5.16 -4.93
CA THR A 170 1.37 -4.72 -6.14
C THR A 170 -0.07 -4.37 -5.81
N VAL A 171 -0.34 -3.08 -5.63
CA VAL A 171 -1.70 -2.54 -5.71
C VAL A 171 -1.90 -1.99 -7.12
N HIS A 172 -2.46 -2.82 -8.00
CA HIS A 172 -2.47 -2.56 -9.44
C HIS A 172 -3.67 -1.73 -9.91
N GLY A 173 -3.63 -1.29 -11.16
CA GLY A 173 -4.68 -0.51 -11.84
C GLY A 173 -4.10 0.45 -12.87
N GLU A 174 -4.97 1.10 -13.65
CA GLU A 174 -4.52 2.05 -14.69
C GLU A 174 -3.81 3.27 -14.08
N GLY A 175 -2.58 3.52 -14.57
CA GLY A 175 -1.69 4.57 -14.08
C GLY A 175 -0.76 4.15 -12.93
N ASP A 176 -0.68 2.85 -12.62
CA ASP A 176 0.26 2.31 -11.63
C ASP A 176 1.70 2.55 -12.09
N ASN A 177 2.52 3.08 -11.19
CA ASN A 177 3.94 3.37 -11.40
C ASN A 177 4.84 2.61 -10.40
N GLY A 178 4.31 1.55 -9.79
CA GLY A 178 4.98 0.73 -8.80
C GLY A 178 5.78 -0.43 -9.39
N PHE A 179 5.73 -1.58 -8.73
CA PHE A 179 6.59 -2.72 -9.02
C PHE A 179 6.37 -3.29 -10.43
N MET A 180 5.11 -3.31 -10.90
CA MET A 180 4.79 -3.81 -12.24
C MET A 180 5.32 -2.89 -13.34
N ALA A 181 5.15 -1.58 -13.21
CA ALA A 181 5.71 -0.61 -14.14
C ALA A 181 7.24 -0.69 -14.19
N ALA A 182 7.89 -0.86 -13.05
CA ALA A 182 9.35 -1.04 -12.98
C ALA A 182 9.83 -2.34 -13.65
N LEU A 183 9.13 -3.47 -13.44
CA LEU A 183 9.42 -4.72 -14.15
C LEU A 183 9.27 -4.58 -15.67
N ILE A 184 8.23 -3.90 -16.12
CA ILE A 184 7.99 -3.62 -17.55
C ILE A 184 9.10 -2.73 -18.12
N GLY A 185 9.51 -1.70 -17.40
CA GLY A 185 10.65 -0.85 -17.76
C GLY A 185 11.94 -1.64 -17.91
N ILE A 186 12.26 -2.50 -16.94
CA ILE A 186 13.43 -3.40 -17.00
C ILE A 186 13.34 -4.32 -18.22
N ALA A 187 12.17 -4.89 -18.50
CA ALA A 187 12.00 -5.79 -19.64
C ALA A 187 12.19 -5.07 -20.98
N ARG A 188 11.72 -3.82 -21.11
CA ARG A 188 11.98 -2.95 -22.26
C ARG A 188 13.47 -2.66 -22.42
N ASP A 189 14.15 -2.29 -21.34
CA ASP A 189 15.57 -1.90 -21.37
C ASP A 189 16.48 -3.09 -21.67
N LYS A 190 16.18 -4.27 -21.13
CA LYS A 190 16.99 -5.50 -21.29
C LYS A 190 16.60 -6.32 -22.51
N GLY A 191 15.43 -6.07 -23.11
CA GLY A 191 14.87 -6.89 -24.20
C GLY A 191 14.50 -8.31 -23.77
N VAL A 192 14.24 -8.53 -22.47
CA VAL A 192 13.91 -9.84 -21.87
C VAL A 192 12.95 -9.62 -20.70
N ALA A 193 11.85 -10.37 -20.66
CA ALA A 193 10.98 -10.42 -19.50
C ALA A 193 11.49 -11.48 -18.50
N GLY A 194 12.24 -11.05 -17.50
CA GLY A 194 12.93 -11.93 -16.55
C GLY A 194 12.08 -12.40 -15.37
N TYR A 195 12.36 -13.60 -14.86
CA TYR A 195 11.96 -14.06 -13.52
C TYR A 195 13.15 -14.79 -12.84
N ILE A 196 13.27 -14.71 -11.52
CA ILE A 196 14.39 -15.38 -10.80
C ILE A 196 14.12 -16.87 -10.65
N GLY A 197 15.11 -17.72 -10.94
CA GLY A 197 15.01 -19.17 -10.71
C GLY A 197 13.91 -19.81 -11.55
N ASP A 198 13.01 -20.58 -10.93
CA ASP A 198 11.86 -21.16 -11.64
C ASP A 198 10.65 -20.22 -11.74
N GLY A 199 10.70 -19.06 -11.06
CA GLY A 199 9.67 -18.04 -11.07
C GLY A 199 8.40 -18.40 -10.28
N THR A 200 8.46 -19.45 -9.45
CA THR A 200 7.33 -19.96 -8.66
C THR A 200 7.04 -19.13 -7.40
N GLN A 201 7.91 -18.21 -7.02
CA GLN A 201 7.67 -17.26 -5.95
C GLN A 201 6.44 -16.40 -6.26
N ARG A 202 5.66 -16.10 -5.22
CA ARG A 202 4.35 -15.47 -5.33
C ARG A 202 4.27 -14.21 -4.52
N TRP A 203 3.56 -13.23 -5.06
CA TRP A 203 3.15 -12.03 -4.32
C TRP A 203 1.64 -11.88 -4.30
N PRO A 204 1.05 -11.48 -3.17
CA PRO A 204 -0.35 -11.10 -3.15
C PRO A 204 -0.54 -9.88 -4.05
N ALA A 205 -1.76 -9.72 -4.55
CA ALA A 205 -2.13 -8.59 -5.39
C ALA A 205 -3.56 -8.14 -5.12
N THR A 206 -3.82 -6.85 -5.35
CA THR A 206 -5.13 -6.24 -5.21
C THR A 206 -5.26 -5.05 -6.15
N HIS A 207 -6.41 -4.89 -6.79
CA HIS A 207 -6.68 -3.67 -7.55
C HIS A 207 -6.92 -2.48 -6.61
N ARG A 208 -6.47 -1.28 -7.00
CA ARG A 208 -6.62 -0.06 -6.19
C ARG A 208 -8.07 0.26 -5.79
N GLY A 209 -9.05 -0.15 -6.59
CA GLY A 209 -10.48 -0.01 -6.29
C GLY A 209 -10.91 -0.88 -5.11
N ASP A 210 -10.47 -2.13 -5.07
CA ASP A 210 -10.72 -3.04 -3.96
C ASP A 210 -10.00 -2.61 -2.68
N ALA A 211 -8.76 -2.12 -2.80
CA ALA A 211 -8.05 -1.54 -1.66
C ALA A 211 -8.79 -0.33 -1.09
N ALA A 212 -9.29 0.58 -1.95
CA ALA A 212 -10.09 1.74 -1.53
C ALA A 212 -11.36 1.32 -0.78
N ARG A 213 -12.10 0.34 -1.31
CA ARG A 213 -13.28 -0.23 -0.63
C ARG A 213 -12.95 -0.79 0.75
N LEU A 214 -11.83 -1.50 0.89
CA LEU A 214 -11.39 -2.01 2.19
C LEU A 214 -11.11 -0.89 3.20
N PHE A 215 -10.40 0.17 2.78
CA PHE A 215 -10.16 1.33 3.65
C PHE A 215 -11.45 1.98 4.12
N ARG A 216 -12.46 2.11 3.23
CA ARG A 216 -13.78 2.61 3.61
C ARG A 216 -14.45 1.69 4.63
N LEU A 217 -14.57 0.40 4.34
CA LEU A 217 -15.21 -0.58 5.25
C LEU A 217 -14.53 -0.61 6.62
N ALA A 218 -13.21 -0.55 6.65
CA ALA A 218 -12.45 -0.49 7.89
C ALA A 218 -12.69 0.82 8.67
N LEU A 219 -12.73 1.96 7.96
CA LEU A 219 -13.10 3.24 8.55
C LEU A 219 -14.49 3.19 9.19
N GLU A 220 -15.45 2.50 8.59
CA GLU A 220 -16.81 2.41 9.09
C GLU A 220 -16.95 1.41 10.25
N GLY A 221 -16.29 0.25 10.18
CA GLY A 221 -16.65 -0.90 11.01
C GLY A 221 -15.53 -1.71 11.66
N ALA A 222 -14.25 -1.53 11.29
CA ALA A 222 -13.17 -2.36 11.87
C ALA A 222 -13.05 -2.15 13.39
N PRO A 223 -13.00 -3.22 14.21
CA PRO A 223 -12.70 -3.12 15.63
C PRO A 223 -11.34 -2.47 15.92
N ALA A 224 -11.18 -1.92 17.12
CA ALA A 224 -9.90 -1.34 17.55
C ALA A 224 -8.79 -2.41 17.55
N GLY A 225 -7.59 -2.06 17.08
CA GLY A 225 -6.46 -2.98 16.99
C GLY A 225 -6.55 -3.99 15.85
N SER A 226 -7.35 -3.71 14.81
CA SER A 226 -7.47 -4.60 13.65
C SER A 226 -6.22 -4.56 12.77
N VAL A 227 -5.81 -5.74 12.31
CA VAL A 227 -4.86 -5.89 11.19
C VAL A 227 -5.67 -6.45 10.03
N LEU A 228 -5.57 -5.81 8.87
CA LEU A 228 -6.36 -6.12 7.70
C LEU A 228 -5.41 -6.32 6.52
N HIS A 229 -5.56 -7.42 5.80
CA HIS A 229 -4.80 -7.70 4.59
C HIS A 229 -5.63 -7.30 3.37
N ALA A 230 -5.16 -6.27 2.65
CA ALA A 230 -5.75 -5.86 1.39
C ALA A 230 -5.26 -6.80 0.26
N SER A 231 -5.52 -8.11 0.37
CA SER A 231 -5.07 -9.13 -0.59
C SER A 231 -6.28 -9.75 -1.30
N ALA A 232 -6.50 -9.40 -2.57
CA ALA A 232 -7.58 -9.96 -3.38
C ALA A 232 -7.17 -11.32 -3.97
N GLU A 233 -5.89 -11.43 -4.34
CA GLU A 233 -5.25 -12.66 -4.78
C GLU A 233 -4.13 -13.02 -3.79
N ASP A 234 -4.16 -14.24 -3.25
CA ASP A 234 -3.26 -14.65 -2.17
C ASP A 234 -1.79 -14.79 -2.61
N GLY A 235 -1.54 -14.93 -3.91
CA GLY A 235 -0.20 -15.13 -4.45
C GLY A 235 -0.17 -15.38 -5.95
N VAL A 236 0.15 -14.34 -6.72
CA VAL A 236 0.39 -14.41 -8.16
C VAL A 236 1.84 -14.81 -8.42
N PRO A 237 2.12 -15.90 -9.16
CA PRO A 237 3.48 -16.30 -9.51
C PRO A 237 4.20 -15.24 -10.35
N ILE A 238 5.44 -14.91 -10.00
CA ILE A 238 6.25 -13.94 -10.74
C ILE A 238 6.51 -14.38 -12.18
N ARG A 239 6.62 -15.69 -12.42
CA ARG A 239 6.70 -16.23 -13.77
C ARG A 239 5.50 -15.83 -14.63
N SER A 240 4.28 -15.93 -14.10
CA SER A 240 3.07 -15.57 -14.83
C SER A 240 3.07 -14.09 -15.21
N VAL A 241 3.54 -13.22 -14.31
CA VAL A 241 3.73 -11.79 -14.60
C VAL A 241 4.74 -11.60 -15.73
N ALA A 242 5.90 -12.25 -15.67
CA ALA A 242 6.93 -12.16 -16.71
C ALA A 242 6.46 -12.69 -18.08
N GLU A 243 5.62 -13.72 -18.11
CA GLU A 243 5.03 -14.26 -19.34
C GLU A 243 4.06 -13.25 -20.00
N VAL A 244 3.22 -12.58 -19.21
CA VAL A 244 2.34 -11.51 -19.70
C VAL A 244 3.16 -10.34 -20.25
N ILE A 245 4.18 -9.90 -19.51
CA ILE A 245 5.08 -8.82 -19.94
C ILE A 245 5.78 -9.19 -21.25
N GLY A 246 6.34 -10.40 -21.34
CA GLY A 246 7.04 -10.89 -22.54
C GLY A 246 6.13 -10.90 -23.76
N ARG A 247 4.89 -11.37 -23.60
CA ARG A 247 3.87 -11.37 -24.66
C ARG A 247 3.51 -9.95 -25.13
N HIS A 248 3.31 -9.00 -24.21
CA HIS A 248 2.92 -7.64 -24.56
C HIS A 248 4.05 -6.82 -25.20
N LEU A 249 5.30 -7.08 -24.81
CA LEU A 249 6.47 -6.38 -25.33
C LEU A 249 7.12 -7.06 -26.54
N ASP A 250 6.65 -8.25 -26.92
CA ASP A 250 7.28 -9.12 -27.94
C ASP A 250 8.77 -9.41 -27.64
N VAL A 251 9.05 -9.76 -26.38
CA VAL A 251 10.39 -10.11 -25.90
C VAL A 251 10.39 -11.51 -25.26
N PRO A 252 11.52 -12.25 -25.30
CA PRO A 252 11.58 -13.57 -24.68
C PRO A 252 11.40 -13.49 -23.16
N THR A 253 10.60 -14.41 -22.61
CA THR A 253 10.53 -14.64 -21.17
C THR A 253 11.63 -15.61 -20.75
N ARG A 254 12.44 -15.26 -19.74
CA ARG A 254 13.60 -16.09 -19.32
C ARG A 254 13.77 -16.16 -17.81
N SER A 255 14.24 -17.32 -17.36
CA SER A 255 14.84 -17.47 -16.03
C SER A 255 16.14 -16.66 -15.97
N VAL A 256 16.29 -15.90 -14.89
CA VAL A 256 17.49 -15.15 -14.51
C VAL A 256 18.11 -15.86 -13.30
N PRO A 257 19.39 -16.27 -13.37
CA PRO A 257 20.10 -16.83 -12.23
C PRO A 257 20.10 -15.88 -11.02
N ALA A 258 20.04 -16.41 -9.80
CA ALA A 258 19.93 -15.60 -8.59
C ALA A 258 21.13 -14.66 -8.41
N GLU A 259 22.31 -15.10 -8.84
CA GLU A 259 23.57 -14.33 -8.84
C GLU A 259 23.53 -13.12 -9.80
N GLU A 260 22.73 -13.17 -10.86
CA GLU A 260 22.58 -12.09 -11.84
C GLU A 260 21.39 -11.17 -11.52
N ALA A 261 20.57 -11.52 -10.53
CA ALA A 261 19.32 -10.83 -10.23
C ALA A 261 19.52 -9.34 -9.91
N ALA A 262 20.58 -8.98 -9.18
CA ALA A 262 20.88 -7.59 -8.84
C ALA A 262 21.19 -6.73 -10.09
N GLU A 263 21.91 -7.29 -11.07
CA GLU A 263 22.23 -6.59 -12.32
C GLU A 263 21.02 -6.50 -13.25
N HIS A 264 20.19 -7.54 -13.28
CA HIS A 264 19.03 -7.59 -14.15
C HIS A 264 17.88 -6.72 -13.62
N PHE A 265 17.52 -6.90 -12.35
CA PHE A 265 16.33 -6.29 -11.75
C PHE A 265 16.60 -5.03 -10.92
N THR A 266 17.87 -4.63 -10.79
CA THR A 266 18.28 -3.44 -10.04
C THR A 266 17.77 -3.47 -8.59
N TRP A 267 17.10 -2.43 -8.11
CA TRP A 267 16.55 -2.33 -6.76
C TRP A 267 15.43 -3.35 -6.48
N LEU A 268 14.73 -3.85 -7.51
CA LEU A 268 13.66 -4.86 -7.35
C LEU A 268 14.19 -6.25 -7.00
N SER A 269 15.48 -6.52 -7.26
CA SER A 269 16.12 -7.81 -6.96
C SER A 269 15.88 -8.29 -5.53
N GLY A 270 16.00 -7.36 -4.56
CA GLY A 270 15.82 -7.67 -3.13
C GLY A 270 14.40 -8.12 -2.75
N PHE A 271 13.42 -7.91 -3.63
CA PHE A 271 12.04 -8.32 -3.42
C PHE A 271 11.66 -9.53 -4.28
N LEU A 272 12.11 -9.57 -5.55
CA LEU A 272 11.71 -10.60 -6.52
C LEU A 272 12.10 -12.02 -6.14
N GLY A 273 13.08 -12.20 -5.25
CA GLY A 273 13.44 -13.51 -4.72
C GLY A 273 12.54 -14.00 -3.58
N LEU A 274 11.65 -13.15 -3.06
CA LEU A 274 10.81 -13.47 -1.89
C LEU A 274 9.49 -14.11 -2.33
N ASP A 275 9.26 -15.37 -1.91
CA ASP A 275 7.90 -15.97 -1.90
C ASP A 275 7.16 -15.44 -0.67
N SER A 276 6.16 -14.58 -0.90
CA SER A 276 5.47 -13.85 0.17
C SER A 276 3.95 -13.88 0.03
N PRO A 277 3.30 -15.06 -0.13
CA PRO A 277 1.84 -15.14 -0.21
C PRO A 277 1.16 -14.61 1.06
N ALA A 278 -0.08 -14.15 0.92
CA ALA A 278 -0.86 -13.60 2.03
C ALA A 278 -2.35 -13.91 1.89
N SER A 279 -2.93 -14.52 2.92
CA SER A 279 -4.38 -14.68 3.03
C SER A 279 -5.03 -13.39 3.52
N SER A 280 -6.24 -13.13 3.06
CA SER A 280 -7.14 -12.09 3.59
C SER A 280 -8.44 -12.63 4.18
N GLU A 281 -8.54 -13.94 4.45
CA GLU A 281 -9.79 -14.58 4.91
C GLU A 281 -10.40 -13.86 6.11
N ARG A 282 -9.62 -13.51 7.13
CA ARG A 282 -10.15 -12.80 8.31
C ARG A 282 -10.63 -11.40 7.96
N THR A 283 -9.94 -10.71 7.04
CA THR A 283 -10.35 -9.39 6.56
C THR A 283 -11.70 -9.47 5.85
N ARG A 284 -11.88 -10.48 4.97
CA ARG A 284 -13.13 -10.72 4.25
C ARG A 284 -14.27 -11.03 5.22
N ASP A 285 -14.06 -11.96 6.15
CA ASP A 285 -15.06 -12.37 7.14
C ASP A 285 -15.45 -11.23 8.08
N LEU A 286 -14.48 -10.44 8.53
CA LEU A 286 -14.69 -9.37 9.52
C LEU A 286 -15.47 -8.18 8.94
N LEU A 287 -15.21 -7.83 7.68
CA LEU A 287 -15.70 -6.59 7.06
C LEU A 287 -16.67 -6.82 5.92
N ASP A 288 -17.04 -8.08 5.64
CA ASP A 288 -17.83 -8.45 4.46
C ASP A 288 -17.16 -7.96 3.15
N TRP A 289 -15.82 -7.88 3.16
CA TRP A 289 -15.06 -7.35 2.04
C TRP A 289 -14.90 -8.42 0.95
N HIS A 290 -15.55 -8.20 -0.17
CA HIS A 290 -15.52 -9.08 -1.33
C HIS A 290 -14.87 -8.35 -2.50
N PRO A 291 -13.61 -8.68 -2.86
CA PRO A 291 -12.97 -8.08 -4.02
C PRO A 291 -13.76 -8.34 -5.31
N THR A 292 -13.93 -7.33 -6.15
CA THR A 292 -14.71 -7.44 -7.40
C THR A 292 -13.99 -6.90 -8.62
N GLU A 293 -12.83 -6.27 -8.46
CA GLU A 293 -12.03 -5.84 -9.60
C GLU A 293 -11.29 -7.04 -10.21
N PRO A 294 -10.79 -6.89 -11.45
CA PRO A 294 -9.94 -7.88 -12.09
C PRO A 294 -8.71 -8.24 -11.27
N GLY A 295 -8.23 -9.49 -11.39
CA GLY A 295 -6.94 -9.90 -10.85
C GLY A 295 -5.76 -9.26 -11.61
N LEU A 296 -4.55 -9.38 -11.08
CA LEU A 296 -3.34 -8.74 -11.61
C LEU A 296 -3.06 -9.13 -13.05
N ILE A 297 -3.13 -10.43 -13.38
CA ILE A 297 -2.85 -10.94 -14.72
C ILE A 297 -3.88 -10.42 -15.72
N GLU A 298 -5.16 -10.43 -15.36
CA GLU A 298 -6.25 -9.90 -16.18
C GLU A 298 -6.10 -8.39 -16.38
N ASP A 299 -5.69 -7.65 -15.35
CA ASP A 299 -5.48 -6.20 -15.45
C ASP A 299 -4.26 -5.83 -16.30
N LEU A 300 -3.15 -6.57 -16.19
CA LEU A 300 -2.00 -6.43 -17.08
C LEU A 300 -2.40 -6.65 -18.55
N ASP A 301 -3.24 -7.66 -18.82
CA ASP A 301 -3.71 -8.01 -20.16
C ASP A 301 -4.58 -6.92 -20.81
N LYS A 302 -5.13 -5.97 -20.04
CA LYS A 302 -5.81 -4.79 -20.59
C LYS A 302 -4.86 -3.84 -21.31
N GLY A 303 -3.55 -3.99 -21.14
CA GLY A 303 -2.54 -3.30 -21.96
C GLY A 303 -2.19 -1.87 -21.53
N HIS A 304 -2.86 -1.31 -20.51
CA HIS A 304 -2.66 0.10 -20.11
C HIS A 304 -1.24 0.38 -19.57
N TYR A 305 -0.60 -0.61 -18.95
CA TYR A 305 0.81 -0.56 -18.55
C TYR A 305 1.82 -0.47 -19.71
N PHE A 306 1.43 -0.90 -20.91
CA PHE A 306 2.34 -1.10 -22.04
C PHE A 306 2.29 0.02 -23.07
N ARG A 307 1.38 0.99 -22.91
CA ARG A 307 1.32 2.18 -23.75
C ARG A 307 2.62 3.00 -23.58
N ALA A 308 3.08 3.63 -24.65
CA ALA A 308 4.15 4.61 -24.58
C ALA A 308 3.55 5.94 -24.10
N ASP A 309 4.27 6.69 -23.25
CA ASP A 309 3.83 8.02 -22.83
C ASP A 309 3.59 8.90 -24.07
N GLY A 310 2.32 9.28 -24.32
CA GLY A 310 1.95 10.19 -25.41
C GLY A 310 1.15 9.61 -26.58
N GLN A 311 0.52 8.42 -26.45
CA GLN A 311 -0.55 7.96 -27.35
C GLN A 311 -1.92 7.93 -26.66
#